data_AF-A0A1R3JRY3-F1
#
_entry.id   AF-A0A1R3JRY3-F1
#
_cell.length_a   1.000
_cell.length_b   1.000
_cell.length_c   1.000
_cell.angle_alpha   90.00
_cell.angle_beta   90.00
_cell.angle_gamma   90.00
#
_symmetry.space_group_name_H-M   'P 1'
#
loop_
_entity.id
_entity.type
_entity.pdbx_description
1 polymer ?
#
loop_
_entity_poly.entity_id
_entity_poly.type
_entity_poly.pdbx_seq_one_letter_code
_entity_poly.pdbx_strand_id
1 'polypeptide(L)' 'MDVVDLSMLPEEDNIEEETKESAMKVEEFAVPVMKIGLSCSAKLPAERMIMTVVVNKLTDIKDRFLKLKRNKKRMIRKH' A
#
# COMPACT_ATOMS: atom_id res chain seq x y z
N MET A 1 -18.62 -20.97 13.69
CA MET A 1 -18.01 -21.15 12.36
C MET A 1 -17.90 -19.76 11.78
N ASP A 2 -16.70 -19.18 11.81
CA ASP A 2 -16.47 -17.86 11.22
C ASP A 2 -16.58 -18.02 9.70
N VAL A 3 -17.40 -17.18 9.09
CA VAL A 3 -17.56 -17.17 7.64
C VAL A 3 -16.24 -16.67 7.06
N VAL A 4 -15.46 -17.58 6.48
CA VAL A 4 -14.25 -17.23 5.75
C VAL A 4 -14.70 -16.47 4.51
N ASP A 5 -14.32 -15.19 4.41
CA ASP A 5 -14.59 -14.37 3.22
C ASP A 5 -13.73 -14.90 2.07
N LEU A 6 -14.38 -15.58 1.12
CA LEU A 6 -13.74 -16.14 -0.08
C LEU A 6 -13.03 -15.06 -0.92
N SER A 7 -13.31 -13.77 -0.71
CA SER A 7 -12.57 -12.68 -1.37
C SER A 7 -11.09 -12.57 -0.96
N MET A 8 -10.67 -13.32 0.07
CA MET A 8 -9.28 -13.43 0.51
C MET A 8 -8.53 -14.64 -0.07
N LEU A 9 -9.19 -15.52 -0.83
CA LEU A 9 -8.50 -16.61 -1.53
C LEU A 9 -7.96 -16.08 -2.86
N PRO A 10 -6.65 -16.21 -3.14
CA PRO A 10 -6.13 -15.90 -4.47
C PRO A 10 -6.70 -16.92 -5.46
N GLU A 11 -7.44 -16.44 -6.46
CA GLU A 11 -7.86 -17.23 -7.61
C GLU A 11 -6.59 -17.80 -8.28
N GLU A 12 -6.46 -19.11 -8.30
CA GLU A 12 -5.33 -19.81 -8.93
C GLU A 12 -5.49 -19.78 -10.44
N ASP A 13 -4.87 -18.79 -11.12
CA ASP A 13 -4.58 -18.87 -12.56
C ASP A 13 -3.41 -17.92 -12.94
N ASN A 14 -2.26 -18.50 -13.33
CA ASN A 14 -1.07 -17.90 -13.99
C ASN A 14 -0.16 -16.96 -13.16
N ILE A 15 0.78 -17.53 -12.38
CA ILE A 15 1.51 -16.86 -11.28
C ILE A 15 2.90 -16.23 -11.62
N GLU A 16 3.51 -16.42 -12.79
CA GLU A 16 4.95 -16.10 -12.90
C GLU A 16 5.31 -14.64 -13.29
N GLU A 17 4.40 -13.87 -13.92
CA GLU A 17 4.72 -12.51 -14.39
C GLU A 17 3.91 -11.40 -13.68
N GLU A 18 2.66 -11.66 -13.29
CA GLU A 18 1.83 -10.71 -12.52
C GLU A 18 2.27 -10.54 -11.05
N THR A 19 2.96 -11.53 -10.47
CA THR A 19 3.40 -11.50 -9.06
C THR A 19 4.54 -10.51 -8.82
N LYS A 20 5.46 -10.34 -9.77
CA LYS A 20 6.57 -9.37 -9.65
C LYS A 20 6.07 -7.94 -9.75
N GLU A 21 5.19 -7.66 -10.69
CA GLU A 21 4.67 -6.30 -10.89
C GLU A 21 3.73 -5.88 -9.74
N SER A 22 2.94 -6.81 -9.21
CA SER A 22 2.11 -6.57 -8.04
C SER A 22 2.95 -6.43 -6.76
N ALA A 23 4.01 -7.23 -6.56
CA ALA A 23 4.95 -7.07 -5.45
C ALA A 23 5.74 -5.76 -5.52
N MET A 24 6.27 -5.38 -6.69
CA MET A 24 6.95 -4.09 -6.89
C MET A 24 6.03 -2.90 -6.58
N LYS A 25 4.75 -2.98 -6.95
CA LYS A 25 3.75 -1.95 -6.63
C LYS A 25 3.42 -1.90 -5.14
N VAL A 26 3.43 -3.02 -4.42
CA VAL A 26 3.24 -3.03 -2.96
C VAL A 26 4.44 -2.39 -2.25
N GLU A 27 5.65 -2.71 -2.68
CA GLU A 27 6.88 -2.14 -2.11
C GLU A 27 6.91 -0.60 -2.21
N GLU A 28 6.48 -0.05 -3.36
CA GLU A 28 6.42 1.39 -3.63
C GLU A 28 5.63 2.17 -2.55
N PHE A 29 4.56 1.59 -2.02
CA PHE A 29 3.73 2.23 -0.99
C PHE A 29 4.03 1.74 0.43
N ALA A 30 4.39 0.47 0.61
CA ALA A 30 4.62 -0.11 1.94
C ALA A 30 5.92 0.39 2.58
N VAL A 31 7.03 0.43 1.84
CA VAL A 31 8.33 0.88 2.35
C VAL A 31 8.28 2.31 2.92
N PRO A 32 7.74 3.33 2.22
CA PRO A 32 7.68 4.68 2.78
C PRO A 32 6.75 4.77 4.00
N VAL A 33 5.64 4.00 4.05
CA VAL A 33 4.78 3.93 5.25
C VAL A 33 5.53 3.36 6.44
N MET A 34 6.28 2.27 6.26
CA MET A 34 7.11 1.69 7.31
C MET A 34 8.18 2.67 7.81
N LYS A 35 8.85 3.40 6.90
CA LYS A 35 9.81 4.44 7.27
C LYS A 35 9.18 5.54 8.13
N ILE A 36 7.96 5.99 7.78
CA ILE A 36 7.21 6.95 8.60
C ILE A 36 6.91 6.36 9.97
N GLY A 37 6.45 5.11 10.03
CA GLY A 37 6.18 4.41 11.30
C GLY A 37 7.41 4.29 12.20
N LEU A 38 8.57 3.99 11.63
CA LEU A 38 9.86 3.99 12.33
C LEU A 38 10.20 5.38 12.88
N SER A 39 10.06 6.44 12.07
CA SER A 39 10.29 7.82 12.52
C SER A 39 9.32 8.25 13.62
N CYS A 40 8.07 7.80 13.59
CA CYS A 40 7.10 8.07 14.66
C CYS A 40 7.42 7.31 15.96
N SER A 41 8.10 6.17 15.83
CA SER A 41 8.46 5.29 16.95
C SER A 41 9.85 5.56 17.51
N ALA A 42 10.47 6.71 17.16
CA ALA A 42 11.75 7.09 17.71
C ALA A 42 11.71 7.08 19.26
N LYS A 43 12.84 6.65 19.86
CA LYS A 43 12.95 6.43 21.31
C LYS A 43 12.68 7.74 22.06
N LEU A 44 13.24 8.84 21.57
CA LEU A 44 13.07 10.15 22.16
C LEU A 44 11.93 10.92 21.47
N PRO A 45 11.05 11.59 22.22
CA PRO A 45 9.99 12.42 21.62
C PRO A 45 10.51 13.48 20.65
N ALA A 46 11.66 14.10 20.95
CA ALA A 46 12.28 15.14 20.13
C ALA A 46 12.81 14.63 18.77
N GLU A 47 13.07 13.32 18.65
CA GLU A 47 13.52 12.69 17.41
C GLU A 47 12.35 12.25 16.52
N ARG A 48 11.13 12.27 17.04
CA ARG A 48 9.94 11.84 16.29
C ARG A 48 9.60 12.87 15.23
N MET A 49 9.15 12.36 14.09
CA MET A 49 8.64 13.20 13.01
C MET A 49 7.46 14.04 13.51
N ILE A 50 7.45 15.33 13.19
CA ILE A 50 6.35 16.25 13.54
C ILE A 50 5.05 15.73 12.90
N MET A 51 3.97 15.71 13.68
CA MET A 51 2.72 15.07 13.27
C MET A 51 2.09 15.67 12.01
N THR A 52 2.24 16.98 11.78
CA THR A 52 1.78 17.63 10.54
C THR A 52 2.52 17.06 9.31
N VAL A 53 3.81 16.79 9.43
CA VAL A 53 4.62 16.17 8.38
C VAL A 53 4.18 14.72 8.15
N VAL A 54 3.88 13.97 9.22
CA VAL A 54 3.36 12.60 9.14
C VAL A 54 2.05 12.56 8.34
N VAL A 55 1.07 13.40 8.70
CA VAL A 55 -0.24 13.46 8.05
C VAL A 55 -0.09 13.81 6.56
N ASN A 56 0.75 14.80 6.24
CA ASN A 56 0.99 15.20 4.86
C ASN A 56 1.57 14.02 4.04
N LYS A 57 2.63 13.38 4.54
CA LYS A 57 3.27 12.24 3.86
C LYS A 57 2.32 11.06 3.68
N LEU A 58 1.53 10.71 4.70
CA LEU A 58 0.56 9.61 4.61
C LEU A 58 -0.57 9.92 3.63
N THR A 59 -1.01 11.17 3.57
CA THR A 59 -2.02 11.63 2.61
C THR A 59 -1.50 11.52 1.19
N ASP A 60 -0.27 11.98 0.93
CA ASP A 60 0.37 11.87 -0.39
C ASP A 60 0.55 10.41 -0.85
N ILE A 61 0.91 9.50 0.06
CA ILE A 61 1.00 8.06 -0.23
C ILE A 61 -0.38 7.50 -0.58
N LYS A 62 -1.39 7.78 0.23
CA LYS A 62 -2.78 7.35 0.01
C LYS A 62 -3.29 7.83 -1.35
N ASP A 63 -3.08 9.10 -1.68
CA ASP A 63 -3.62 9.69 -2.90
C ASP A 63 -2.98 9.08 -4.16
N ARG A 64 -1.66 8.85 -4.13
CA ARG A 64 -0.94 8.14 -5.19
C ARG A 64 -1.43 6.69 -5.33
N PHE A 65 -1.57 5.97 -4.22
CA PHE A 65 -2.10 4.60 -4.22
C PHE A 65 -3.52 4.52 -4.81
N LEU A 66 -4.41 5.42 -4.38
CA LEU A 66 -5.78 5.47 -4.89
C LEU A 66 -5.82 5.83 -6.39
N LYS A 67 -4.93 6.69 -6.86
CA LYS A 67 -4.79 7.00 -8.29
C LYS A 67 -4.35 5.76 -9.08
N LEU A 68 -3.35 5.02 -8.60
CA LEU A 68 -2.90 3.77 -9.22
C LEU A 68 -4.03 2.72 -9.26
N LYS A 69 -4.72 2.51 -8.13
CA LYS A 69 -5.86 1.58 -8.03
C LYS A 69 -6.99 1.95 -9.00
N ARG A 70 -7.30 3.25 -9.12
CA ARG A 70 -8.28 3.76 -10.11
C ARG A 70 -7.84 3.47 -11.54
N ASN A 71 -6.56 3.66 -11.86
CA ASN A 71 -6.02 3.39 -13.19
C ASN A 71 -6.11 1.90 -13.54
N LYS A 72 -5.74 0.99 -12.63
CA LYS A 72 -5.89 -0.47 -12.84
C LYS A 72 -7.35 -0.87 -13.11
N LYS A 73 -8.32 -0.31 -12.36
CA LYS A 73 -9.75 -0.53 -12.61
C LYS A 73 -10.23 -0.05 -13.99
N ARG A 74 -9.64 1.02 -14.54
CA ARG A 74 -10.00 1.51 -15.89
C ARG A 74 -9.44 0.63 -17.00
N MET A 75 -8.31 -0.02 -16.77
CA MET A 75 -7.73 -0.96 -17.74
C MET A 75 -8.56 -2.24 -17.85
N ILE A 76 -9.04 -2.78 -16.71
CA ILE A 76 -9.87 -4.00 -16.69
C ILE A 76 -11.20 -3.81 -17.44
N ARG A 77 -11.78 -2.61 -17.44
CA ARG A 77 -13.06 -2.34 -18.12
C ARG A 77 -12.96 -2.16 -19.65
N LYS A 78 -11.76 -2.23 -20.23
CA LYS A 78 -11.51 -2.03 -21.67
C LYS A 78 -11.18 -3.33 -22.41
N HIS A 79 -11.21 -4.46 -21.73
CA HIS A 79 -11.17 -5.80 -22.30
C HIS A 79 -12.50 -6.49 -21.99
#